data_AF-A0A529HX15-F1
#
_entry.id   AF-A0A529HX15-F1
#
_cell.length_a   1.000
_cell.length_b   1.000
_cell.length_c   1.000
_cell.angle_alpha   90.00
_cell.angle_beta   90.00
_cell.angle_gamma   90.00
#
_symmetry.space_group_name_H-M   'P 1'
#
loop_
_entity.id
_entity.type
_entity.pdbx_description
1 polymer ?
#
loop_
_entity_poly.entity_id
_entity_poly.type
_entity_poly.pdbx_seq_one_letter_code
_entity_poly.pdbx_strand_id
1 'polypeptide(L)' 'MGGKTLTRADLAEAVYRKVGLSRTESAELVEAVLDEICEAIVRGETVKLSSFATFHVRSKNERIGRNPKTGEE' A
#
# COMPACT_ATOMS: atom_id res chain seq x y z
N MET A 1 16.49 4.03 18.08
CA MET A 1 15.91 5.24 17.44
C MET A 1 14.78 4.78 16.54
N GLY A 2 13.52 4.95 16.93
CA GLY A 2 12.40 4.69 16.02
C GLY A 2 12.39 5.79 14.97
N GLY A 3 12.69 5.45 13.72
CA GLY A 3 12.59 6.39 12.60
C GLY A 3 11.15 6.86 12.42
N LYS A 4 10.98 8.11 11.93
CA LYS A 4 9.65 8.64 11.57
C LYS A 4 8.98 7.67 10.58
N THR A 5 7.79 7.20 10.91
CA THR A 5 6.97 6.40 9.99
C THR A 5 6.30 7.33 8.99
N LEU A 6 6.46 7.06 7.70
CA LEU A 6 5.79 7.81 6.64
C LEU A 6 4.30 7.45 6.62
N THR A 7 3.43 8.46 6.63
CA THR A 7 1.97 8.29 6.64
C THR A 7 1.34 8.80 5.35
N ARG A 8 0.05 8.49 5.13
CA ARG A 8 -0.73 9.07 4.02
C ARG A 8 -0.75 10.60 4.05
N ALA A 9 -0.81 11.19 5.24
CA ALA A 9 -0.76 12.64 5.41
C ALA A 9 0.58 13.24 4.93
N ASP A 10 1.70 12.54 5.16
CA ASP A 10 3.00 12.96 4.66
C ASP A 10 3.07 12.90 3.12
N LEU A 11 2.44 11.88 2.51
CA LEU A 11 2.35 11.77 1.05
C LEU A 11 1.50 12.90 0.45
N ALA A 12 0.32 13.18 1.03
CA ALA A 12 -0.55 14.26 0.60
C ALA A 12 0.12 15.63 0.73
N GLU A 13 0.83 15.87 1.84
CA GLU A 13 1.63 17.09 2.02
C GLU A 13 2.75 17.22 0.98
N ALA A 14 3.39 16.10 0.59
CA ALA A 14 4.41 16.12 -0.46
C ALA A 14 3.82 16.46 -1.84
N VAL A 15 2.62 15.97 -2.16
CA VAL A 15 1.89 16.33 -3.39
C VAL A 15 1.49 17.82 -3.36
N TYR A 16 0.90 18.28 -2.26
CA TYR A 16 0.53 19.68 -2.04
C TYR A 16 1.71 20.62 -2.33
N ARG A 17 2.87 20.34 -1.74
CA ARG A 17 4.08 21.17 -1.90
C ARG A 17 4.65 21.19 -3.32
N LYS A 18 4.49 20.09 -4.07
CA LYS A 18 5.08 19.96 -5.41
C LYS A 18 4.16 20.44 -6.53
N VAL A 19 2.85 20.24 -6.38
CA VAL A 19 1.87 20.44 -7.45
C VAL A 19 1.05 21.72 -7.23
N GLY A 20 0.98 22.24 -5.99
CA GLY A 20 0.29 23.49 -5.67
C GLY A 20 -1.24 23.40 -5.66
N LEU A 21 -1.79 22.18 -5.67
CA LEU A 21 -3.23 21.93 -5.44
C LEU A 21 -3.62 22.27 -4.00
N SER A 22 -4.92 22.27 -3.69
CA SER A 22 -5.35 22.38 -2.29
C SER A 22 -4.94 21.14 -1.48
N ARG A 23 -4.92 21.28 -0.15
CA ARG A 23 -4.65 20.16 0.77
C ARG A 23 -5.67 19.03 0.59
N THR A 24 -6.93 19.39 0.37
CA THR A 24 -8.03 18.44 0.15
C THR A 24 -7.81 17.66 -1.15
N GLU A 25 -7.62 18.34 -2.27
CA GLU A 25 -7.37 17.69 -3.57
C GLU A 25 -6.11 16.82 -3.54
N SER A 26 -5.06 17.27 -2.83
CA SER A 26 -3.83 16.49 -2.69
C SER A 26 -4.04 15.19 -1.91
N ALA A 27 -4.90 15.22 -0.88
CA ALA A 27 -5.26 14.03 -0.12
C ALA A 27 -6.14 13.08 -0.97
N GLU A 28 -7.12 13.62 -1.69
CA GLU A 28 -7.99 12.86 -2.59
C GLU A 28 -7.20 12.17 -3.71
N LEU A 29 -6.20 12.84 -4.29
CA LEU A 29 -5.34 12.23 -5.31
C LEU A 29 -4.51 11.06 -4.77
N VAL A 30 -3.94 11.22 -3.56
CA VAL A 30 -3.18 10.13 -2.93
C VAL A 30 -4.09 8.96 -2.63
N GLU A 31 -5.30 9.22 -2.13
CA GLU A 31 -6.29 8.18 -1.86
C GLU A 31 -6.67 7.44 -3.14
N ALA A 32 -7.03 8.17 -4.21
CA ALA A 32 -7.42 7.58 -5.50
C ALA A 32 -6.35 6.67 -6.09
N VAL A 33 -5.06 7.04 -5.98
CA VAL A 33 -3.96 6.19 -6.45
C VAL A 33 -3.85 4.90 -5.62
N LEU A 34 -3.98 4.99 -4.29
CA LEU A 34 -3.91 3.83 -3.42
C LEU A 34 -5.11 2.89 -3.63
N ASP A 35 -6.29 3.46 -3.85
CA ASP A 35 -7.52 2.72 -4.12
C ASP A 35 -7.42 1.97 -5.44
N GLU A 36 -7.00 2.61 -6.53
CA GLU A 36 -6.82 1.93 -7.83
C GLU A 36 -5.83 0.75 -7.73
N ILE A 37 -4.74 0.93 -6.98
CA ILE A 37 -3.78 -0.16 -6.73
C ILE A 37 -4.46 -1.31 -5.98
N CYS A 38 -5.23 -1.01 -4.93
CA CYS A 38 -5.94 -2.01 -4.15
C CYS A 38 -6.97 -2.76 -4.99
N GLU A 39 -7.77 -2.05 -5.77
CA GLU A 39 -8.81 -2.64 -6.62
C GLU A 39 -8.22 -3.55 -7.68
N ALA A 40 -7.14 -3.13 -8.36
CA ALA A 40 -6.44 -3.98 -9.33
C ALA A 40 -5.94 -5.29 -8.69
N ILE A 41 -5.36 -5.21 -7.48
CA ILE A 41 -4.91 -6.41 -6.75
C ILE A 41 -6.11 -7.31 -6.39
N VAL A 42 -7.25 -6.75 -5.97
CA VAL A 42 -8.47 -7.52 -5.67
C VAL A 42 -8.99 -8.24 -6.91
N ARG A 43 -8.90 -7.62 -8.09
CA ARG A 43 -9.22 -8.25 -9.39
C ARG A 43 -8.21 -9.33 -9.82
N GLY A 44 -7.13 -9.53 -9.06
CA GLY A 44 -6.07 -10.49 -9.37
C GLY A 44 -5.07 -9.99 -10.41
N GLU A 45 -5.10 -8.69 -10.72
CA GLU A 45 -4.19 -8.07 -11.68
C GLU A 45 -2.81 -7.86 -11.07
N THR A 46 -1.79 -7.77 -11.93
CA THR A 46 -0.44 -7.36 -11.53
C THR A 46 -0.28 -5.86 -11.74
N VAL A 47 0.00 -5.13 -10.67
CA VAL A 47 0.28 -3.69 -10.74
C VAL A 47 1.78 -3.48 -10.83
N LYS A 48 2.26 -2.83 -11.89
CA LYS A 48 3.68 -2.53 -12.09
C LYS A 48 3.90 -1.02 -12.13
N LEU A 49 4.54 -0.49 -11.09
CA LEU A 49 5.01 0.88 -11.03
C LEU A 49 6.51 0.92 -11.32
N SER A 50 6.88 1.38 -12.52
CA SER A 50 8.27 1.39 -12.97
C SER A 50 9.17 2.14 -11.98
N SER A 51 10.37 1.62 -11.75
CA SER A 51 11.37 2.17 -10.82
C SER A 51 10.92 2.26 -9.35
N PHE A 52 9.80 1.64 -8.99
CA PHE A 52 9.29 1.65 -7.63
C PHE A 52 8.97 0.24 -7.13
N ALA A 53 7.87 -0.36 -7.61
CA ALA A 53 7.37 -1.61 -7.06
C ALA A 53 6.55 -2.40 -8.09
N THR A 54 6.44 -3.70 -7.85
CA THR A 54 5.48 -4.58 -8.53
C THR A 54 4.67 -5.30 -7.47
N PHE A 55 3.35 -5.25 -7.61
CA PHE A 55 2.39 -5.91 -6.73
C PHE A 55 1.66 -6.99 -7.51
N HIS A 56 1.56 -8.18 -6.94
CA HIS A 56 0.83 -9.29 -7.53
C HIS A 56 0.31 -10.23 -6.44
N VAL A 57 -0.86 -10.80 -6.69
CA VAL A 57 -1.44 -11.83 -5.82
C VAL A 57 -0.71 -13.14 -6.05
N ARG A 58 -0.32 -13.81 -4.95
CA ARG A 58 0.19 -15.19 -4.99
C ARG A 58 -0.81 -16.12 -4.34
N SER A 59 -1.35 -17.04 -5.13
CA SER A 59 -2.11 -18.17 -4.61
C SER A 59 -1.18 -19.08 -3.82
N LYS A 60 -1.53 -19.39 -2.57
CA LYS A 60 -0.77 -20.28 -1.69
C LYS A 60 -1.64 -21.46 -1.30
N ASN A 61 -1.08 -22.67 -1.37
CA ASN A 61 -1.75 -23.87 -0.91
C ASN A 61 -1.85 -23.89 0.63
N GLU A 62 -2.81 -24.65 1.12
CA GLU A 62 -2.91 -24.95 2.55
C GLU A 62 -1.65 -25.65 3.07
N ARG A 63 -1.32 -25.39 4.33
CA ARG A 63 -0.22 -26.02 5.05
C ARG A 63 -0.54 -26.00 6.54
N ILE A 64 -0.06 -26.99 7.25
CA ILE A 64 -0.27 -27.12 8.70
C ILE A 64 0.28 -25.86 9.38
N GLY A 65 -0.59 -25.19 10.13
CA GLY A 65 -0.23 -24.07 10.98
C GLY A 65 0.42 -24.57 12.26
N ARG A 66 1.05 -23.67 13.02
CA ARG A 66 1.48 -23.99 14.38
C ARG A 66 1.33 -22.76 15.22
N ASN A 67 0.81 -22.91 16.44
CA ASN A 67 0.79 -21.82 17.40
C ASN A 67 2.23 -21.53 17.85
N PRO A 68 2.82 -20.35 17.57
CA PRO A 68 4.21 -20.07 17.95
C PRO A 68 4.45 -20.03 19.46
N LYS A 69 3.39 -19.88 20.27
CA LYS A 69 3.46 -19.80 21.74
C LYS A 69 3.30 -21.16 22.41
N THR A 70 2.36 -22.01 21.96
CA THR A 70 2.07 -23.32 22.59
C THR A 70 2.71 -24.49 21.85
N GLY A 71 3.04 -24.30 20.58
CA GLY A 71 3.65 -25.33 19.75
C GLY A 71 2.67 -26.40 19.26
N GLU A 72 1.37 -26.21 19.46
CA GLU A 72 0.32 -27.08 18.91
C GLU A 72 0.14 -26.82 17.41
N GLU A 73 -0.11 -27.89 16.67
CA GLU A 73 -0.39 -27.90 15.22
C GLU A 73 -1.87 -27.63 14.92
#